data_AF-A0A968VUJ0-F1
#
_entry.id   AF-A0A968VUJ0-F1
#
_cell.length_a   1.000
_cell.length_b   1.000
_cell.length_c   1.000
_cell.angle_alpha   90.00
_cell.angle_beta   90.00
_cell.angle_gamma   90.00
#
_symmetry.space_group_name_H-M   'P 1'
#
loop_
_entity.id
_entity.type
_entity.pdbx_description
1 polymer ?
#
loop_
_entity_poly.entity_id
_entity_poly.type
_entity_poly.pdbx_seq_one_letter_code
_entity_poly.pdbx_strand_id
1 'polypeptide(L)'
;MEYSAKYRVSLSTLRRRIKAGEIEFKLTDGKYLLRDGPLQVVNSGSETIAPPTSVKSPNQVPAPAVAPVDNDQFWKATQGLLNEIKKAYSLVLQEKDEQILQLKEEVADLKTLVRVLEDDNTRLKSSQPAPIDFDLGLEV
;
A
#
# COMPACT_ATOMS: atom_id res chain seq x y z
N MET A 1 -13.23 7.04 0.14
CA MET A 1 -12.27 7.70 1.03
C MET A 1 -12.38 7.04 2.40
N GLU A 2 -11.26 6.64 3.01
CA GLU A 2 -11.30 5.91 4.28
C GLU A 2 -11.67 6.83 5.46
N TYR A 3 -12.58 6.38 6.32
CA TYR A 3 -13.05 7.13 7.49
C TYR A 3 -11.93 7.45 8.49
N SER A 4 -10.98 6.51 8.67
CA SER A 4 -9.78 6.66 9.50
C SER A 4 -8.93 7.85 9.06
N ALA A 5 -8.68 7.98 7.76
CA ALA A 5 -7.90 9.07 7.18
C ALA A 5 -8.64 10.41 7.30
N LYS A 6 -9.95 10.40 7.05
CA LYS A 6 -10.80 11.61 7.11
C LYS A 6 -10.88 12.21 8.51
N TYR A 7 -10.94 11.38 9.55
CA TYR A 7 -11.09 11.83 10.94
C TYR A 7 -9.82 11.68 11.79
N ARG A 8 -8.68 11.31 11.19
CA ARG A 8 -7.40 11.04 11.88
C ARG A 8 -7.54 10.06 13.06
N VAL A 9 -8.34 9.02 12.88
CA VAL A 9 -8.55 7.97 13.89
C VAL A 9 -7.94 6.66 13.41
N SER A 10 -7.23 5.96 14.30
CA SER A 10 -6.67 4.64 13.96
C SER A 10 -7.76 3.59 13.72
N LEU A 11 -7.49 2.62 12.84
CA LEU A 11 -8.41 1.50 12.60
C LEU A 11 -8.69 0.69 13.88
N SER A 12 -7.72 0.58 14.78
CA SER A 12 -7.87 -0.10 16.08
C SER A 12 -8.86 0.63 16.99
N THR A 13 -8.76 1.96 17.06
CA THR A 13 -9.72 2.80 17.76
C THR A 13 -11.12 2.63 17.16
N LEU A 14 -11.22 2.61 15.83
CA LEU A 14 -12.50 2.43 15.15
C LEU A 14 -13.13 1.07 15.44
N ARG A 15 -12.34 -0.02 15.36
CA ARG A 15 -12.79 -1.39 15.72
C ARG A 15 -13.23 -1.50 17.17
N ARG A 16 -12.51 -0.84 18.10
CA ARG A 16 -12.90 -0.81 19.52
C ARG A 16 -14.25 -0.13 19.71
N ARG A 17 -14.46 1.03 19.09
CA ARG A 17 -15.71 1.79 19.20
C ARG A 17 -16.90 1.10 18.54
N ILE A 18 -16.67 0.44 17.39
CA ILE A 18 -17.64 -0.44 16.74
C ILE A 18 -18.07 -1.57 17.69
N LYS A 19 -17.11 -2.24 18.34
CA LYS A 19 -17.40 -3.30 19.32
C LYS A 19 -18.08 -2.78 20.59
N ALA A 20 -17.74 -1.57 21.03
CA ALA A 20 -18.32 -0.93 22.21
C ALA A 20 -19.72 -0.34 21.94
N GLY A 21 -20.19 -0.31 20.69
CA GLY A 21 -21.47 0.29 20.32
C GLY A 21 -21.49 1.83 20.38
N GLU A 22 -20.32 2.46 20.46
CA GLU A 22 -20.18 3.92 20.55
C GLU A 22 -20.42 4.63 19.21
N ILE A 23 -20.42 3.87 18.10
CA ILE A 23 -20.58 4.39 16.74
C ILE A 23 -21.57 3.49 15.98
N GLU A 24 -22.53 4.11 15.30
CA GLU A 24 -23.45 3.42 14.40
C GLU A 24 -22.70 2.91 13.16
N PHE A 25 -22.76 1.60 12.91
CA PHE A 25 -22.12 0.96 11.77
C PHE A 25 -23.07 0.02 11.03
N LYS A 26 -22.84 -0.13 9.72
CA LYS A 26 -23.48 -1.16 8.89
C LYS A 26 -22.41 -2.05 8.27
N LEU A 27 -22.49 -3.35 8.50
CA LEU A 27 -21.59 -4.32 7.87
C LEU A 27 -22.18 -4.71 6.51
N THR A 28 -21.47 -4.38 5.43
CA THR A 28 -21.85 -4.76 4.06
C THR A 28 -20.60 -5.29 3.36
N ASP A 29 -20.68 -6.50 2.78
CA ASP A 29 -19.59 -7.08 1.98
C ASP A 29 -18.23 -7.10 2.70
N GLY A 30 -18.24 -7.48 3.98
CA GLY A 30 -17.04 -7.52 4.83
C GLY A 30 -16.47 -6.16 5.23
N LYS A 31 -17.13 -5.05 4.86
CA LYS A 31 -16.70 -3.68 5.14
C LYS A 31 -17.63 -3.01 6.14
N TYR A 32 -17.06 -2.29 7.10
CA TYR A 32 -17.80 -1.42 8.02
C TYR A 32 -18.09 -0.09 7.32
N LEU A 33 -19.37 0.17 7.05
CA LEU A 33 -19.87 1.46 6.59
C LEU A 33 -20.25 2.28 7.81
N LEU A 34 -19.61 3.43 7.96
CA LEU A 34 -19.86 4.38 9.05
C LEU A 34 -20.65 5.56 8.49
N ARG A 35 -21.58 6.11 9.28
CA ARG A 35 -22.20 7.39 8.94
C ARG A 35 -21.15 8.50 9.00
N ASP A 36 -21.10 9.30 7.94
CA ASP A 36 -20.24 10.47 7.88
C ASP A 36 -20.72 11.51 8.90
N GLY A 37 -19.91 11.75 9.91
CA GLY A 37 -20.17 12.71 10.97
C GLY A 37 -18.89 12.89 11.79
N PRO A 38 -18.58 14.10 12.27
CA PRO A 38 -17.46 14.29 13.17
C PRO A 38 -17.70 13.46 14.42
N LEU A 39 -16.91 12.39 14.59
CA LEU A 39 -16.82 11.74 15.89
C LEU A 39 -16.37 12.82 16.86
N GLN A 40 -17.19 13.11 17.86
CA GLN A 40 -16.72 13.88 18.99
C GLN A 40 -15.51 13.12 19.52
N VAL A 41 -14.34 13.74 19.37
CA VAL A 41 -13.10 13.21 19.90
C VAL A 41 -13.21 13.41 21.40
N VAL A 42 -13.95 12.54 22.07
CA VAL A 42 -13.84 12.38 23.51
C VAL A 42 -12.44 11.80 23.69
N ASN A 43 -11.50 12.72 23.93
CA ASN A 43 -10.12 12.45 24.30
C ASN A 43 -10.15 11.75 25.67
N SER A 44 -10.50 10.47 25.68
CA SER A 44 -10.39 9.63 26.86
C SER A 44 -9.02 8.94 26.80
N GLY A 45 -7.99 9.69 27.27
CA GLY A 45 -6.63 9.22 27.57
C GLY A 45 -5.66 9.32 26.39
N SER A 46 -4.55 10.06 26.41
CA SER A 46 -3.83 10.67 27.54
C SER A 46 -3.18 11.97 27.07
N GLU A 47 -3.35 12.99 27.88
CA GLU A 47 -2.71 14.28 27.79
C GLU A 47 -1.18 14.13 27.93
N THR A 48 -0.46 14.85 27.08
CA THR A 48 0.93 15.25 27.34
C THR A 48 0.87 16.49 28.22
N ILE A 49 0.96 16.35 29.53
CA ILE A 49 1.20 17.47 30.45
C ILE A 49 2.33 17.08 31.39
N ALA A 50 3.35 17.95 31.41
CA ALA A 50 4.49 17.93 32.31
C ALA A 50 4.07 17.73 33.79
N PRO A 51 4.97 17.21 34.66
CA PRO A 51 4.64 16.93 36.05
C PRO A 51 4.42 18.23 36.85
N PRO A 52 3.33 18.38 37.62
CA PRO A 52 3.37 19.17 38.83
C PRO A 52 4.07 18.35 39.93
N THR A 53 5.26 18.78 40.33
CA THR A 53 5.95 18.32 41.53
C THR A 53 5.27 18.85 42.81
N SER A 54 5.26 18.01 43.86
CA SER A 54 5.00 18.32 45.28
C SER A 54 3.51 18.53 45.64
N VAL A 55 2.88 17.88 46.64
CA VAL A 55 3.32 17.57 48.02
C VAL A 55 2.52 16.36 48.60
N LYS A 56 3.14 15.66 49.55
CA LYS A 56 2.76 14.46 50.35
C LYS A 56 1.31 14.38 50.90
N SER A 57 0.79 13.15 51.03
CA SER A 57 0.18 12.61 52.26
C SER A 57 0.07 11.08 52.27
N PRO A 58 0.12 10.42 53.44
CA PRO A 58 0.39 8.99 53.58
C PRO A 58 -0.90 8.18 53.82
N ASN A 59 -1.07 7.06 53.11
CA ASN A 59 -1.69 5.90 53.76
C ASN A 59 -1.33 4.59 53.07
N GLN A 60 -0.84 3.67 53.89
CA GLN A 60 -0.37 2.34 53.56
C GLN A 60 -1.57 1.39 53.39
N VAL A 61 -1.64 0.68 52.27
CA VAL A 61 -2.31 -0.63 52.17
C VAL A 61 -1.42 -1.52 51.29
N PRO A 62 -0.90 -2.65 51.78
CA PRO A 62 -0.08 -3.55 50.97
C PRO A 62 -1.01 -4.50 50.19
N ALA A 63 -0.99 -4.42 48.86
CA ALA A 63 -1.62 -5.40 47.97
C ALA A 63 -0.74 -5.59 46.72
N PRO A 64 -0.72 -6.81 46.15
CA PRO A 64 0.48 -7.55 45.79
C PRO A 64 1.11 -7.10 44.46
N ALA A 65 2.44 -7.24 44.39
CA ALA A 65 3.22 -7.06 43.17
C ALA A 65 2.80 -8.10 42.10
N VAL A 66 2.00 -7.67 41.13
CA VAL A 66 1.77 -8.40 39.88
C VAL A 66 3.01 -8.23 38.99
N ALA A 67 3.69 -9.34 38.76
CA ALA A 67 4.95 -9.41 38.01
C ALA A 67 4.80 -8.99 36.53
N PRO A 68 5.79 -8.29 35.95
CA PRO A 68 5.78 -7.89 34.54
C PRO A 68 6.45 -8.98 33.68
N VAL A 69 5.76 -10.09 33.40
CA VAL A 69 6.39 -11.22 32.67
C VAL A 69 5.93 -11.32 31.20
N ASP A 70 4.81 -10.71 30.81
CA ASP A 70 4.21 -10.92 29.48
C ASP A 70 4.62 -9.90 28.40
N ASN A 71 5.15 -8.74 28.80
CA ASN A 71 5.42 -7.65 27.86
C ASN A 71 6.59 -7.99 26.92
N ASP A 72 7.63 -8.64 27.43
CA ASP A 72 8.84 -8.99 26.67
C ASP A 72 8.57 -10.02 25.56
N GLN A 73 7.67 -10.98 25.82
CA GLN A 73 7.30 -11.99 24.83
C GLN A 73 6.55 -11.37 23.66
N PHE A 74 5.63 -10.43 23.95
CA PHE A 74 4.92 -9.66 22.96
C PHE A 74 5.85 -8.77 22.11
N TRP A 75 6.80 -8.08 22.75
CA TRP A 75 7.80 -7.28 22.04
C TRP A 75 8.70 -8.13 21.15
N LYS A 76 9.12 -9.32 21.60
CA LYS A 76 9.91 -10.24 20.76
C LYS A 76 9.12 -10.76 19.56
N ALA A 77 7.86 -11.14 19.77
CA ALA A 77 7.00 -11.62 18.68
C ALA A 77 6.74 -10.52 17.63
N THR A 78 6.47 -9.29 18.07
CA THR A 78 6.27 -8.15 17.16
C THR A 78 7.54 -7.79 16.39
N GLN A 79 8.72 -7.84 17.03
CA GLN A 79 9.99 -7.63 16.34
C GLN A 79 10.29 -8.75 15.32
N GLY A 80 9.97 -10.00 15.65
CA GLY A 80 10.07 -11.13 14.72
C GLY A 80 9.21 -10.93 13.47
N LEU A 81 7.93 -10.61 13.67
CA LEU A 81 7.00 -10.32 12.57
C LEU A 81 7.47 -9.12 11.73
N LEU A 82 7.96 -8.06 12.37
CA LEU A 82 8.47 -6.89 11.66
C LEU A 82 9.66 -7.24 10.75
N ASN A 83 10.56 -8.09 11.24
CA ASN A 83 11.71 -8.54 10.45
C ASN A 83 11.29 -9.44 9.29
N GLU A 84 10.30 -10.30 9.51
CA GLU A 84 9.73 -11.15 8.46
C GLU A 84 9.06 -10.30 7.37
N ILE A 85 8.28 -9.29 7.74
CA ILE A 85 7.67 -8.34 6.80
C ILE A 85 8.74 -7.59 6.01
N LYS A 86 9.78 -7.08 6.68
CA LYS A 86 10.90 -6.41 6.00
C LYS A 86 11.56 -7.32 4.99
N LYS A 87 11.83 -8.58 5.37
CA LYS A 87 12.45 -9.58 4.50
C LYS A 87 11.57 -9.91 3.31
N ALA A 88 10.27 -10.14 3.53
CA ALA A 88 9.32 -10.40 2.46
C ALA A 88 9.23 -9.23 1.48
N TYR A 89 9.20 -8.00 1.99
CA TYR A 89 9.20 -6.80 1.15
C TYR A 89 10.47 -6.67 0.32
N SER A 90 11.65 -6.89 0.91
CA SER A 90 12.92 -6.88 0.17
C SER A 90 12.97 -7.93 -0.93
N LEU A 91 12.46 -9.14 -0.69
CA LEU A 91 12.40 -10.20 -1.71
C LEU A 91 11.48 -9.81 -2.87
N VAL A 92 10.27 -9.33 -2.57
CA VAL A 92 9.32 -8.88 -3.59
C VAL A 92 9.91 -7.72 -4.40
N LEU A 93 10.61 -6.79 -3.74
CA LEU A 93 11.25 -5.68 -4.43
C LEU A 93 12.32 -6.18 -5.40
N GLN A 94 13.20 -7.09 -4.95
CA GLN A 94 14.23 -7.67 -5.80
C GLN A 94 13.64 -8.43 -6.99
N GLU A 95 12.61 -9.26 -6.77
CA GLU A 95 11.91 -9.98 -7.84
C GLU A 95 11.32 -9.01 -8.88
N LYS A 96 10.77 -7.87 -8.43
CA LYS A 96 10.24 -6.85 -9.33
C LYS A 96 11.34 -6.15 -10.14
N ASP A 97 12.49 -5.88 -9.55
CA ASP A 97 13.64 -5.33 -10.26
C ASP A 97 14.18 -6.30 -11.33
N GLU A 98 14.25 -7.60 -11.00
CA GLU A 98 14.62 -8.66 -11.94
C GLU A 98 13.60 -8.78 -13.10
N GLN A 99 12.30 -8.72 -12.79
CA GLN A 99 11.25 -8.72 -13.81
C GLN A 99 11.35 -7.51 -14.75
N ILE A 100 11.64 -6.32 -14.21
CA ILE A 100 11.86 -5.12 -15.01
C ILE A 100 13.09 -5.28 -15.92
N LEU A 101 14.16 -5.90 -15.41
CA LEU A 101 15.38 -6.12 -16.18
C LEU A 101 15.11 -7.05 -17.38
N GLN A 102 14.43 -8.17 -17.16
CA GLN A 102 14.08 -9.10 -18.23
C GLN A 102 13.17 -8.46 -19.29
N LEU A 103 12.14 -7.72 -18.87
CA LEU A 103 11.26 -7.04 -19.79
C LEU A 103 11.98 -5.97 -20.62
N LYS A 104 12.98 -5.29 -20.04
CA LYS A 104 13.80 -4.31 -20.78
C LYS A 104 14.65 -4.99 -21.85
N GLU A 105 15.20 -6.16 -21.56
CA GLU A 105 15.96 -6.96 -22.51
C GLU A 105 15.06 -7.44 -23.66
N GLU A 106 13.90 -8.03 -23.34
CA GLU A 106 12.94 -8.47 -24.36
C GLU A 106 12.46 -7.31 -25.25
N VAL A 107 12.20 -6.13 -24.67
CA VAL A 107 11.87 -4.92 -25.45
C VAL A 107 13.03 -4.49 -26.35
N ALA A 108 14.28 -4.63 -25.92
CA ALA A 108 15.44 -4.29 -26.74
C ALA A 108 15.60 -5.26 -27.91
N ASP A 109 15.41 -6.56 -27.67
CA ASP A 109 15.47 -7.60 -28.70
C ASP A 109 14.34 -7.43 -29.74
N LEU A 110 13.10 -7.21 -29.28
CA LEU A 110 11.96 -6.94 -30.15
C LEU A 110 12.17 -5.69 -31.00
N LYS A 111 12.70 -4.60 -30.42
CA LYS A 111 13.04 -3.39 -31.19
C LYS A 111 14.11 -3.65 -32.24
N THR A 112 15.09 -4.49 -31.93
CA THR A 112 16.13 -4.88 -32.88
C THR A 112 15.54 -5.68 -34.04
N LEU A 113 14.64 -6.63 -33.74
CA LEU A 113 13.94 -7.40 -34.75
C LEU A 113 13.08 -6.50 -35.65
N VAL A 114 12.30 -5.59 -35.07
CA VAL A 114 11.49 -4.62 -35.82
C VAL A 114 12.37 -3.82 -36.78
N ARG A 115 13.49 -3.29 -36.30
CA ARG A 115 14.42 -2.52 -37.12
C ARG A 115 14.94 -3.31 -38.32
N VAL A 116 15.38 -4.55 -38.10
CA VAL A 116 15.87 -5.42 -39.18
C VAL A 116 14.77 -5.69 -40.21
N LEU A 117 13.55 -5.99 -39.75
CA LEU A 117 12.41 -6.23 -40.63
C LEU A 117 11.98 -4.98 -41.40
N GLU A 118 12.01 -3.80 -40.78
CA GLU A 118 11.73 -2.52 -41.44
C GLU A 118 12.78 -2.20 -42.51
N ASP A 119 14.07 -2.44 -42.23
CA ASP A 119 15.17 -2.27 -43.18
C ASP A 119 14.99 -3.21 -44.39
N ASP A 120 14.68 -4.49 -44.16
CA ASP A 120 14.45 -5.45 -45.23
C ASP A 120 13.19 -5.15 -46.05
N ASN A 121 12.10 -4.72 -45.40
CA ASN A 121 10.89 -4.29 -46.09
C ASN A 121 11.15 -3.05 -46.96
N THR A 122 11.95 -2.11 -46.47
CA THR A 122 12.38 -0.93 -47.23
C THR A 122 13.18 -1.34 -48.47
N ARG A 123 14.10 -2.29 -48.34
CA ARG A 123 14.88 -2.83 -49.47
C ARG A 123 14.01 -3.59 -50.48
N LEU A 124 13.03 -4.35 -50.01
CA LEU A 124 12.10 -5.07 -50.88
C LEU A 124 11.20 -4.10 -51.65
N LYS A 125 10.69 -3.06 -50.98
CA LYS A 125 9.90 -2.01 -51.62
C LYS A 125 10.70 -1.20 -52.63
N SER A 126 11.98 -0.92 -52.37
CA SER A 126 12.83 -0.25 -53.35
C SER A 126 13.26 -1.15 -54.51
N SER A 127 13.24 -2.48 -54.33
CA SER A 127 13.52 -3.46 -55.37
C SER A 127 12.30 -3.87 -56.20
N GLN A 128 11.08 -3.55 -55.76
CA GLN A 128 9.90 -3.75 -56.60
C GLN A 128 9.81 -2.64 -57.66
N PRO A 129 9.65 -2.98 -58.96
CA PRO A 129 9.35 -1.97 -59.97
C PRO A 129 8.03 -1.29 -59.60
N ALA A 130 7.97 0.03 -59.79
CA ALA A 130 6.77 0.81 -59.52
C ALA A 130 5.54 0.13 -60.17
N PRO A 131 4.39 0.09 -59.48
CA PRO A 131 3.17 -0.43 -60.10
C PRO A 131 2.97 0.31 -61.41
N ILE A 132 2.86 -0.45 -62.51
CA ILE A 132 2.59 0.11 -63.83
C ILE A 132 1.19 0.73 -63.73
N ASP A 133 1.13 2.05 -63.52
CA ASP A 133 -0.09 2.81 -63.73
C ASP A 133 -0.42 2.70 -65.23
N PHE A 134 -1.31 1.76 -65.56
CA PHE A 134 -2.00 1.77 -66.84
C PHE A 134 -2.92 2.98 -66.83
N ASP A 135 -2.39 4.13 -67.23
CA ASP A 135 -3.17 5.29 -67.60
C ASP A 135 -4.01 4.95 -68.84
N LEU A 136 -5.17 4.33 -68.60
CA LEU A 136 -6.21 4.15 -69.59
C LEU A 136 -6.85 5.52 -69.80
N GLY A 137 -6.19 6.35 -70.61
CA GLY A 137 -6.71 7.62 -71.09
C GLY A 137 -8.07 7.42 -71.75
N LEU A 138 -9.13 7.50 -70.95
CA LEU A 138 -10.48 7.81 -71.43
C LEU A 138 -10.52 9.31 -71.67
N GLU A 139 -10.09 9.72 -72.86
CA GLU A 139 -10.65 10.92 -73.47
C GLU A 139 -12.12 10.60 -73.82
N VAL A 140 -13.04 11.30 -73.14
CA VAL A 140 -14.46 11.38 -73.49
C VAL A 140 -14.72 12.74 -74.10
#